data_AF-A0A953R6B8-F1
#
_entry.id   AF-A0A953R6B8-F1
#
_cell.length_a   1.000
_cell.length_b   1.000
_cell.length_c   1.000
_cell.angle_alpha   90.00
_cell.angle_beta   90.00
_cell.angle_gamma   90.00
#
_symmetry.space_group_name_H-M   'P 1'
#
loop_
_entity.id
_entity.type
_entity.pdbx_description
1 polymer ?
#
loop_
_entity_poly.entity_id
_entity_poly.type
_entity_poly.pdbx_seq_one_letter_code
_entity_poly.pdbx_strand_id
1 'polypeptide(L)'
;MPNGIAGSAIEIPIPTGFAALNPVAMNRFGQVVGAMQNSAVSLPFLYTGGVVYDLSLVSGVLAGASPVAINDFGQIVFNVNGGIYLISPAPTVGVPPAGTIPITIASSISNQAFTVSGTNCSAGGYTTPQTLNWTPGASCTVSFLSPHSNQLGIQYVFSGWQDGAAANPRVIVAPAQSTTYTANFGLQYLLTGVANPPEGGTVTGGGWYDAYVYATLNAIPAAGYHLVDWSPIGSAPPGTTSPSMYMTYPQTETATFAPNTTGLGTTWAMRRSDCLMRAEGR
;
A
#
# COMPACT_ATOMS: atom_id res chain seq x y z
N MET A 1 -2.50 12.14 -9.94
CA MET A 1 -2.88 10.84 -9.34
C MET A 1 -4.40 10.76 -9.37
N PRO A 2 -5.04 9.67 -9.84
CA PRO A 2 -6.49 9.55 -9.72
C PRO A 2 -6.84 9.31 -8.24
N ASN A 3 -7.78 10.10 -7.72
CA ASN A 3 -8.27 9.92 -6.36
C ASN A 3 -8.89 8.52 -6.23
N GLY A 4 -8.57 7.80 -5.14
CA GLY A 4 -9.17 6.49 -4.87
C GLY A 4 -10.66 6.62 -4.53
N ILE A 5 -11.48 5.65 -4.94
CA ILE A 5 -12.92 5.56 -4.61
C ILE A 5 -13.19 4.75 -3.32
N ALA A 6 -12.14 4.30 -2.63
CA ALA A 6 -12.20 3.51 -1.41
C ALA A 6 -11.26 4.08 -0.35
N GLY A 7 -11.70 4.07 0.91
CA GLY A 7 -10.95 4.57 2.06
C GLY A 7 -11.74 4.48 3.36
N SER A 8 -11.07 4.79 4.48
CA SER A 8 -11.69 4.89 5.81
C SER A 8 -11.66 6.35 6.25
N ALA A 9 -12.78 6.86 6.77
CA ALA A 9 -12.84 8.16 7.43
C ALA A 9 -12.85 7.94 8.95
N ILE A 10 -12.00 8.66 9.68
CA ILE A 10 -11.98 8.64 11.14
C ILE A 10 -11.99 10.08 11.63
N GLU A 11 -12.92 10.36 12.54
CA GLU A 11 -13.08 11.67 13.15
C GLU A 11 -11.93 11.94 14.13
N ILE A 12 -11.33 13.13 14.04
CA ILE A 12 -10.45 13.63 15.10
C ILE A 12 -11.33 14.04 16.28
N PRO A 13 -11.14 13.47 17.49
CA PRO A 13 -12.06 13.69 18.60
C PRO A 13 -12.06 15.16 19.02
N ILE A 14 -13.25 15.74 19.15
CA ILE A 14 -13.44 17.08 19.70
C ILE A 14 -13.24 16.99 21.22
N PRO A 15 -12.28 17.73 21.83
CA PRO A 15 -12.09 17.72 23.28
C PRO A 15 -13.35 18.17 24.02
N THR A 16 -13.59 17.60 25.21
CA THR A 16 -14.71 17.99 26.07
C THR A 16 -14.70 19.49 26.34
N GLY A 17 -15.86 20.14 26.21
CA GLY A 17 -16.00 21.60 26.37
C GLY A 17 -15.80 22.41 25.09
N PHE A 18 -15.47 21.75 23.97
CA PHE A 18 -15.40 22.35 22.64
C PHE A 18 -16.50 21.81 21.73
N ALA A 19 -16.87 22.61 20.72
CA ALA A 19 -17.94 22.29 19.77
C ALA A 19 -17.41 21.98 18.36
N ALA A 20 -16.19 22.41 18.02
CA ALA A 20 -15.60 22.20 16.70
C ALA A 20 -14.07 22.23 16.70
N LEU A 21 -13.49 21.61 15.67
CA LEU A 21 -12.09 21.76 15.27
C LEU A 21 -12.02 22.38 13.87
N ASN A 22 -11.23 23.44 13.73
CA ASN A 22 -10.96 24.15 12.48
C ASN A 22 -9.48 23.94 12.11
N PRO A 23 -9.13 22.82 11.43
CA PRO A 23 -7.76 22.52 11.04
C PRO A 23 -7.25 23.51 9.97
N VAL A 24 -5.97 23.87 10.06
CA VAL A 24 -5.30 24.84 9.16
C VAL A 24 -4.18 24.18 8.36
N ALA A 25 -3.41 23.28 8.97
CA ALA A 25 -2.29 22.62 8.31
C ALA A 25 -2.07 21.21 8.85
N MET A 26 -1.42 20.38 8.04
CA MET A 26 -0.95 19.05 8.45
C MET A 26 0.45 18.76 7.89
N ASN A 27 1.21 17.93 8.59
CA ASN A 27 2.53 17.47 8.14
C ASN A 27 2.50 15.99 7.69
N ARG A 28 3.64 15.46 7.19
CA ARG A 28 3.69 14.08 6.67
C ARG A 28 3.41 13.01 7.71
N PHE A 29 3.54 13.34 8.99
CA PHE A 29 3.33 12.43 10.12
C PHE A 29 1.86 12.39 10.57
N GLY A 30 0.96 13.07 9.86
CA GLY A 30 -0.46 13.13 10.20
C GLY A 30 -0.75 14.02 11.40
N GLN A 31 0.21 14.85 11.83
CA GLN A 31 -0.05 15.87 12.83
C GLN A 31 -0.87 16.98 12.20
N VAL A 32 -1.90 17.45 12.90
CA VAL A 32 -2.80 18.50 12.41
C VAL A 32 -2.79 19.65 13.38
N VAL A 33 -2.63 20.88 12.90
CA VAL A 33 -2.75 22.10 13.71
C VAL A 33 -3.95 22.90 13.28
N GLY A 34 -4.59 23.59 14.22
CA GLY A 34 -5.77 24.40 13.93
C GLY A 34 -6.27 25.13 15.15
N ALA A 35 -7.52 25.59 15.08
CA ALA A 35 -8.22 26.19 16.21
C ALA A 35 -9.35 25.28 16.69
N MET A 36 -9.43 25.02 17.99
CA MET A 36 -10.56 24.36 18.63
C MET A 36 -11.44 25.42 19.27
N GLN A 37 -12.76 25.36 19.03
CA GLN A 37 -13.66 26.45 19.33
C GLN A 37 -14.89 26.01 20.13
N ASN A 38 -15.32 26.86 21.04
CA ASN A 38 -16.67 26.87 21.60
C ASN A 38 -17.26 28.28 21.47
N SER A 39 -18.45 28.51 22.05
CA SER A 39 -19.13 29.81 21.97
C SER A 39 -18.37 30.97 22.64
N ALA A 40 -17.36 30.70 23.46
CA ALA A 40 -16.65 31.70 24.26
C ALA A 40 -15.16 31.84 23.92
N VAL A 41 -14.52 30.78 23.43
CA VAL A 41 -13.05 30.71 23.29
C VAL A 41 -12.66 29.99 22.00
N SER A 42 -11.59 30.48 21.37
CA SER A 42 -10.86 29.81 20.29
C SER A 42 -9.41 29.58 20.76
N LEU A 43 -9.01 28.32 20.90
CA LEU A 43 -7.65 27.94 21.33
C LEU A 43 -6.91 27.22 20.20
N PRO A 44 -5.60 27.48 20.04
CA PRO A 44 -4.80 26.72 19.10
C PRO A 44 -4.63 25.27 19.59
N PHE A 45 -4.73 24.30 18.67
CA PHE A 45 -4.50 22.89 18.97
C PHE A 45 -3.42 22.26 18.10
N LEU A 46 -2.81 21.20 18.64
CA LEU A 46 -2.04 20.20 17.90
C LEU A 46 -2.71 18.84 18.09
N TYR A 47 -3.14 18.20 17.01
CA TYR A 47 -3.51 16.80 16.99
C TYR A 47 -2.28 15.97 16.64
N THR A 48 -1.91 15.04 17.53
CA THR A 48 -0.81 14.10 17.30
C THR A 48 -1.06 12.84 18.12
N GLY A 49 -0.74 11.67 17.57
CA GLY A 49 -0.89 10.40 18.30
C GLY A 49 -2.33 10.08 18.75
N GLY A 50 -3.35 10.57 18.05
CA GLY A 50 -4.76 10.36 18.43
C GLY A 50 -5.31 11.34 19.47
N VAL A 51 -4.50 12.29 19.93
CA VAL A 51 -4.88 13.23 21.00
C VAL A 51 -4.80 14.66 20.47
N VAL A 52 -5.79 15.48 20.83
CA VAL A 52 -5.80 16.93 20.58
C VAL A 52 -5.25 17.64 21.83
N TYR A 53 -4.16 18.36 21.67
CA TYR A 53 -3.47 19.12 22.72
C TYR A 53 -3.78 20.62 22.60
N ASP A 54 -4.08 21.26 23.72
CA ASP A 54 -4.18 22.71 23.82
C ASP A 54 -2.78 23.34 23.79
N LEU A 55 -2.48 24.08 22.73
CA LEU A 55 -1.17 24.74 22.58
C LEU A 55 -1.05 26.02 23.40
N SER A 56 -2.16 26.58 23.92
CA SER A 56 -2.09 27.73 24.84
C SER A 56 -1.38 27.38 26.16
N LEU A 57 -1.34 26.08 26.50
CA LEU A 57 -0.61 25.57 27.66
C LEU A 57 0.92 25.53 27.45
N VAL A 58 1.39 25.52 26.20
CA VAL A 58 2.82 25.57 25.87
C VAL A 58 3.39 26.96 26.18
N SER A 59 2.60 28.00 25.93
CA SER A 59 2.94 29.38 26.26
C SER A 59 1.68 30.23 26.31
N GLY A 60 1.52 31.01 27.39
CA GLY A 60 0.40 31.95 27.53
C GLY A 60 0.33 33.02 26.44
N VAL A 61 1.43 33.25 25.70
CA VAL A 61 1.45 34.11 24.51
C VAL A 61 0.54 33.58 23.40
N LEU A 62 0.24 32.28 23.41
CA LEU A 62 -0.58 31.63 22.39
C LEU A 62 -2.08 31.66 22.70
N ALA A 63 -2.51 32.30 23.79
CA ALA A 63 -3.93 32.47 24.07
C ALA A 63 -4.60 33.30 22.95
N GLY A 64 -5.53 32.69 22.21
CA GLY A 64 -6.17 33.31 21.04
C GLY A 64 -5.31 33.32 19.77
N ALA A 65 -4.18 32.63 19.75
CA ALA A 65 -3.30 32.54 18.58
C ALA A 65 -3.92 31.68 17.46
N SER A 66 -3.60 32.02 16.22
CA SER A 66 -3.96 31.22 15.05
C SER A 66 -2.73 30.52 14.48
N PRO A 67 -2.68 29.18 14.47
CA PRO A 67 -1.61 28.46 13.78
C PRO A 67 -1.70 28.70 12.28
N VAL A 68 -0.55 28.77 11.63
CA VAL A 68 -0.43 29.04 10.19
C VAL A 68 0.10 27.82 9.47
N ALA A 69 1.11 27.16 10.03
CA ALA A 69 1.77 26.02 9.42
C ALA A 69 2.43 25.14 10.48
N ILE A 70 2.61 23.86 10.13
CA ILE A 70 3.44 22.89 10.86
C ILE A 70 4.40 22.24 9.86
N ASN A 71 5.66 22.06 10.23
CA ASN A 71 6.63 21.32 9.41
C ASN A 71 6.82 19.88 9.90
N ASP A 72 7.59 19.09 9.14
CA ASP A 72 7.89 17.69 9.48
C ASP A 72 8.78 17.56 10.74
N PHE A 73 9.41 18.64 11.21
CA PHE A 73 10.11 18.65 12.50
C PHE A 73 9.16 18.94 13.69
N GLY A 74 7.84 19.05 13.45
CA GLY A 74 6.84 19.35 14.48
C GLY A 74 6.85 20.80 14.95
N GLN A 75 7.57 21.70 14.27
CA GLN A 75 7.61 23.12 14.59
C GLN A 75 6.39 23.81 13.99
N ILE A 76 5.80 24.74 14.74
CA ILE A 76 4.52 25.38 14.39
C ILE A 76 4.70 26.89 14.39
N VAL A 77 4.23 27.54 13.33
CA VAL A 77 4.21 29.00 13.20
C VAL A 77 2.82 29.53 13.57
N PHE A 78 2.77 30.61 14.35
CA PHE A 78 1.57 31.30 14.80
C PHE A 78 1.58 32.77 14.40
N ASN A 79 0.40 33.29 14.06
CA ASN A 79 0.13 34.73 14.07
C ASN A 79 -0.56 35.10 15.39
N VAL A 80 0.00 36.09 16.10
CA VAL A 80 -0.55 36.60 17.37
C VAL A 80 -0.40 38.11 17.44
N ASN A 81 -1.50 38.86 17.49
CA ASN A 81 -1.51 40.33 17.65
C ASN A 81 -0.54 41.08 16.71
N GLY A 82 -0.41 40.63 15.45
CA GLY A 82 0.51 41.21 14.46
C GLY A 82 1.96 40.71 14.52
N GLY A 83 2.31 39.88 15.50
CA GLY A 83 3.58 39.18 15.60
C GLY A 83 3.54 37.76 15.03
N ILE A 84 4.73 37.25 14.67
CA ILE A 84 4.93 35.87 14.21
C ILE A 84 5.75 35.12 15.27
N TYR A 85 5.24 33.97 15.70
CA TYR A 85 5.88 33.13 16.71
C TYR A 85 6.14 31.74 16.13
N LEU A 86 7.36 31.24 16.30
CA LEU A 86 7.71 29.85 16.04
C LEU A 86 7.81 29.13 17.38
N ILE A 87 7.04 28.06 17.55
CA ILE A 87 7.22 27.15 18.66
C ILE A 87 7.74 25.81 18.15
N SER A 88 8.54 25.16 18.98
CA SER A 88 8.86 23.75 18.86
C SER A 88 8.28 23.11 20.11
N PRO A 89 6.97 22.73 20.10
CA PRO A 89 6.39 22.07 21.25
C PRO A 89 7.31 20.90 21.56
N ALA A 90 7.89 20.88 22.76
CA ALA A 90 8.60 19.70 23.17
C ALA A 90 7.59 18.56 23.05
N PRO A 91 7.94 17.42 22.39
CA PRO A 91 7.15 16.22 22.60
C PRO A 91 7.08 16.10 24.10
N THR A 92 5.88 16.15 24.67
CA THR A 92 5.70 15.91 26.09
C THR A 92 6.41 14.57 26.31
N VAL A 93 7.56 14.59 26.99
CA VAL A 93 8.33 13.37 27.26
C VAL A 93 7.30 12.42 27.83
N GLY A 94 7.05 11.33 27.10
CA GLY A 94 5.79 10.59 27.13
C GLY A 94 5.49 9.99 28.49
N VAL A 95 5.09 10.83 29.44
CA VAL A 95 4.29 10.43 30.57
C VAL A 95 2.93 10.17 29.93
N PRO A 96 2.52 8.90 29.78
CA PRO A 96 1.19 8.58 29.30
C PRO A 96 0.20 9.39 30.15
N PRO A 97 -0.92 9.89 29.57
CA PRO A 97 -2.00 10.46 30.37
C PRO A 97 -2.24 9.61 31.63
N ALA A 98 -2.38 10.24 32.79
CA ALA A 98 -2.46 9.50 34.05
C ALA A 98 -3.49 8.36 33.97
N GLY A 99 -3.07 7.14 34.29
CA GLY A 99 -3.91 5.94 34.15
C GLY A 99 -3.87 5.25 32.77
N THR A 100 -2.95 5.63 31.88
CA THR A 100 -2.72 4.94 30.61
C THR A 100 -1.33 4.33 30.53
N ILE A 101 -1.16 3.36 29.61
CA ILE A 101 0.10 2.69 29.29
C ILE A 101 0.37 2.76 27.78
N PRO A 102 1.64 2.85 27.36
CA PRO A 102 1.98 2.93 25.95
C PRO A 102 1.92 1.55 25.30
N ILE A 103 1.14 1.43 24.22
CA ILE A 103 1.02 0.27 23.35
C ILE A 103 1.55 0.62 21.98
N THR A 104 2.56 -0.12 21.53
CA THR A 104 3.13 0.08 20.20
C THR A 104 2.54 -0.92 19.22
N ILE A 105 1.92 -0.43 18.15
CA ILE A 105 1.51 -1.23 16.99
C ILE A 105 2.57 -1.06 15.91
N ALA A 106 3.21 -2.17 15.54
CA ALA A 106 4.26 -2.23 14.53
C ALA A 106 3.90 -3.22 13.42
N SER A 107 4.69 -3.23 12.34
CA SER A 107 4.57 -4.27 11.31
C SER A 107 5.93 -4.60 10.68
N SER A 108 6.02 -5.80 10.09
CA SER A 108 7.24 -6.30 9.41
C SER A 108 7.64 -5.47 8.18
N ILE A 109 6.66 -4.79 7.57
CA ILE A 109 6.84 -3.80 6.49
C ILE A 109 6.44 -2.44 7.07
N SER A 110 7.19 -1.37 6.80
CA SER A 110 6.92 -0.04 7.37
C SER A 110 5.72 0.65 6.71
N ASN A 111 5.11 1.61 7.42
CA ASN A 111 4.03 2.47 6.92
C ASN A 111 2.72 1.73 6.58
N GLN A 112 2.44 0.60 7.21
CA GLN A 112 1.18 -0.11 7.00
C GLN A 112 0.06 0.63 7.74
N ALA A 113 -0.99 1.00 7.00
CA ALA A 113 -2.14 1.69 7.54
C ALA A 113 -3.00 0.75 8.41
N PHE A 114 -3.40 1.24 9.57
CA PHE A 114 -4.30 0.54 10.47
C PHE A 114 -5.24 1.52 11.19
N THR A 115 -6.33 0.97 11.74
CA THR A 115 -7.29 1.71 12.54
C THR A 115 -7.39 1.11 13.93
N VAL A 116 -7.61 1.94 14.94
CA VAL A 116 -7.95 1.52 16.29
C VAL A 116 -9.36 2.01 16.63
N SER A 117 -10.19 1.12 17.17
CA SER A 117 -11.50 1.45 17.72
C SER A 117 -11.68 0.85 19.11
N GLY A 118 -12.57 1.43 19.92
CA GLY A 118 -12.84 1.01 21.29
C GLY A 118 -12.83 2.17 22.28
N THR A 119 -13.46 1.98 23.44
CA THR A 119 -13.49 2.94 24.54
C THR A 119 -12.21 2.86 25.36
N ASN A 120 -11.69 4.01 25.81
CA ASN A 120 -10.41 4.14 26.55
C ASN A 120 -9.17 3.67 25.76
N CYS A 121 -9.30 3.68 24.44
CA CYS A 121 -8.23 3.48 23.48
C CYS A 121 -7.90 4.83 22.81
N SER A 122 -6.69 5.01 22.31
CA SER A 122 -6.42 6.05 21.32
C SER A 122 -7.01 5.61 19.99
N ALA A 123 -8.32 5.82 19.81
CA ALA A 123 -9.02 5.48 18.58
C ALA A 123 -8.63 6.45 17.46
N GLY A 124 -8.48 5.94 16.24
CA GLY A 124 -7.85 6.72 15.18
C GLY A 124 -7.40 5.89 13.99
N GLY A 125 -7.02 6.57 12.91
CA GLY A 125 -6.30 6.01 11.78
C GLY A 125 -4.82 6.35 11.89
N TYR A 126 -3.96 5.36 11.62
CA TYR A 126 -2.54 5.41 11.93
C TYR A 126 -1.71 4.65 10.88
N THR A 127 -0.40 4.87 10.86
CA THR A 127 0.57 4.11 10.04
C THR A 127 1.69 3.57 10.91
N THR A 128 2.07 2.31 10.74
CA THR A 128 3.09 1.68 11.59
C THR A 128 4.51 2.24 11.37
N PRO A 129 5.34 2.28 12.43
CA PRO A 129 5.00 2.00 13.82
C PRO A 129 4.32 3.19 14.50
N GLN A 130 3.31 2.95 15.35
CA GLN A 130 2.77 3.97 16.26
C GLN A 130 2.72 3.48 17.70
N THR A 131 3.01 4.39 18.62
CA THR A 131 2.79 4.20 20.06
C THR A 131 1.55 4.99 20.48
N LEU A 132 0.58 4.28 21.06
CA LEU A 132 -0.72 4.78 21.49
C LEU A 132 -0.86 4.60 22.99
N ASN A 133 -1.63 5.46 23.67
CA ASN A 133 -1.80 5.40 25.12
C ASN A 133 -3.18 4.85 25.47
N TRP A 134 -3.24 3.64 26.03
CA TRP A 134 -4.48 2.95 26.37
C TRP A 134 -4.63 2.77 27.88
N THR A 135 -5.86 2.78 28.40
CA THR A 135 -6.09 2.43 29.81
C THR A 135 -5.98 0.90 29.98
N PRO A 136 -5.22 0.38 30.97
CA PRO A 136 -5.19 -1.05 31.26
C PRO A 136 -6.59 -1.67 31.37
N GLY A 137 -6.79 -2.84 30.75
CA GLY A 137 -8.08 -3.54 30.68
C GLY A 137 -9.03 -3.05 29.58
N ALA A 138 -8.73 -1.94 28.88
CA ALA A 138 -9.51 -1.51 27.73
C ALA A 138 -9.47 -2.56 26.61
N SER A 139 -10.61 -2.80 25.95
CA SER A 139 -10.71 -3.75 24.83
C SER A 139 -10.67 -2.98 23.51
N CYS A 140 -9.48 -2.87 22.91
CA CYS A 140 -9.22 -2.09 21.71
C CYS A 140 -9.14 -3.00 20.48
N THR A 141 -9.86 -2.66 19.41
CA THR A 141 -9.80 -3.40 18.14
C THR A 141 -8.83 -2.73 17.19
N VAL A 142 -7.79 -3.46 16.77
CA VAL A 142 -6.81 -3.04 15.77
C VAL A 142 -7.15 -3.71 14.44
N SER A 143 -7.37 -2.93 13.40
CA SER A 143 -7.66 -3.43 12.05
C SER A 143 -6.64 -2.91 11.06
N PHE A 144 -5.93 -3.81 10.39
CA PHE A 144 -5.11 -3.46 9.24
C PHE A 144 -5.94 -3.52 7.96
N LEU A 145 -5.70 -2.59 7.04
CA LEU A 145 -6.23 -2.68 5.68
C LEU A 145 -5.47 -3.81 4.94
N SER A 146 -6.17 -4.85 4.50
CA SER A 146 -5.55 -5.98 3.81
C SER A 146 -6.56 -6.76 2.94
N PRO A 147 -6.21 -7.14 1.70
CA PRO A 147 -5.04 -6.68 0.97
C PRO A 147 -5.14 -5.17 0.68
N HIS A 148 -4.00 -4.50 0.50
CA HIS A 148 -4.00 -3.12 0.02
C HIS A 148 -2.84 -2.85 -0.93
N SER A 149 -3.03 -1.85 -1.77
CA SER A 149 -2.05 -1.43 -2.78
C SER A 149 -1.75 0.06 -2.62
N ASN A 150 -0.48 0.41 -2.61
CA ASN A 150 0.00 1.79 -2.74
C ASN A 150 0.60 2.06 -4.14
N GLN A 151 0.75 1.02 -4.97
CA GLN A 151 1.28 1.08 -6.32
C GLN A 151 0.55 0.05 -7.21
N LEU A 152 0.38 0.38 -8.50
CA LEU A 152 -0.18 -0.56 -9.48
C LEU A 152 0.65 -1.86 -9.53
N GLY A 153 -0.06 -2.99 -9.51
CA GLY A 153 0.55 -4.32 -9.58
C GLY A 153 1.30 -4.77 -8.33
N ILE A 154 1.31 -3.97 -7.24
CA ILE A 154 1.85 -4.36 -5.94
C ILE A 154 0.74 -4.39 -4.91
N GLN A 155 0.70 -5.40 -4.05
CA GLN A 155 -0.17 -5.41 -2.87
C GLN A 155 0.53 -5.99 -1.64
N TYR A 156 0.05 -5.59 -0.47
CA TYR A 156 0.47 -6.11 0.81
C TYR A 156 -0.67 -6.87 1.47
N VAL A 157 -0.37 -8.05 1.98
CA VAL A 157 -1.35 -8.95 2.58
C VAL A 157 -0.94 -9.25 4.01
N PHE A 158 -1.82 -8.97 4.96
CA PHE A 158 -1.64 -9.36 6.36
C PHE A 158 -1.56 -10.89 6.46
N SER A 159 -0.52 -11.39 7.12
CA SER A 159 -0.24 -12.83 7.25
C SER A 159 -0.30 -13.35 8.69
N GLY A 160 -0.59 -12.49 9.67
CA GLY A 160 -0.69 -12.83 11.08
C GLY A 160 0.07 -11.85 11.97
N TRP A 161 0.13 -12.14 13.26
CA TRP A 161 0.91 -11.39 14.25
C TRP A 161 2.14 -12.20 14.66
N GLN A 162 3.22 -11.54 15.08
CA GLN A 162 4.44 -12.23 15.53
C GLN A 162 4.23 -13.07 16.81
N ASP A 163 3.21 -12.76 17.60
CA ASP A 163 2.84 -13.54 18.78
C ASP A 163 1.93 -14.75 18.46
N GLY A 164 1.76 -15.07 17.17
CA GLY A 164 1.01 -16.23 16.71
C GLY A 164 -0.49 -16.01 16.52
N ALA A 165 -1.03 -14.85 16.90
CA ALA A 165 -2.42 -14.53 16.59
C ALA A 165 -2.62 -14.38 15.08
N ALA A 166 -3.73 -14.91 14.54
CA ALA A 166 -4.02 -14.87 13.10
C ALA A 166 -5.11 -13.87 12.70
N ALA A 167 -5.82 -13.28 13.67
CA ALA A 167 -6.98 -12.43 13.40
C ALA A 167 -6.60 -11.03 12.88
N ASN A 168 -7.32 -10.57 11.85
CA ASN A 168 -7.38 -9.17 11.42
C ASN A 168 -8.84 -8.86 10.98
N PRO A 169 -9.58 -8.00 11.69
CA PRO A 169 -9.17 -7.22 12.86
C PRO A 169 -8.85 -8.08 14.09
N ARG A 170 -8.00 -7.57 14.99
CA ARG A 170 -7.63 -8.18 16.27
C ARG A 170 -8.15 -7.34 17.43
N VAL A 171 -8.82 -7.99 18.37
CA VAL A 171 -9.13 -7.39 19.68
C VAL A 171 -7.94 -7.58 20.62
N ILE A 172 -7.48 -6.49 21.22
CA ILE A 172 -6.39 -6.44 22.19
C ILE A 172 -6.95 -5.88 23.49
N VAL A 173 -6.86 -6.66 24.56
CA VAL A 173 -7.10 -6.16 25.92
C VAL A 173 -5.82 -5.51 26.41
N ALA A 174 -5.86 -4.21 26.70
CA ALA A 174 -4.70 -3.43 27.09
C ALA A 174 -4.02 -4.03 28.34
N PRO A 175 -2.75 -4.45 28.26
CA PRO A 175 -2.03 -5.01 29.40
C PRO A 175 -1.75 -3.97 30.49
N ALA A 176 -1.23 -4.44 31.63
CA ALA A 176 -0.79 -3.56 32.73
C ALA A 176 0.56 -2.88 32.47
N GLN A 177 1.30 -3.32 31.46
CA GLN A 177 2.64 -2.83 31.11
C GLN A 177 2.75 -2.55 29.62
N SER A 178 3.65 -1.64 29.27
CA SER A 178 3.90 -1.29 27.88
C SER A 178 4.25 -2.52 27.03
N THR A 179 3.59 -2.66 25.88
CA THR A 179 3.73 -3.84 25.04
C THR A 179 3.72 -3.45 23.57
N THR A 180 4.51 -4.16 22.76
CA THR A 180 4.54 -4.02 21.32
C THR A 180 3.84 -5.19 20.66
N TYR A 181 2.89 -4.92 19.76
CA TYR A 181 2.25 -5.91 18.90
C TYR A 181 2.69 -5.68 17.45
N THR A 182 3.33 -6.69 16.85
CA THR A 182 3.87 -6.60 15.50
C THR A 182 3.07 -7.47 14.54
N ALA A 183 2.46 -6.86 13.52
CA ALA A 183 1.80 -7.56 12.43
C ALA A 183 2.79 -7.96 11.33
N ASN A 184 2.63 -9.15 10.78
CA ASN A 184 3.37 -9.63 9.63
C ASN A 184 2.58 -9.34 8.35
N PHE A 185 3.28 -8.88 7.32
CA PHE A 185 2.75 -8.69 5.98
C PHE A 185 3.60 -9.41 4.95
N GLY A 186 2.93 -10.04 3.99
CA GLY A 186 3.50 -10.51 2.74
C GLY A 186 3.40 -9.44 1.66
N LEU A 187 4.42 -9.36 0.81
CA LEU A 187 4.43 -8.57 -0.41
C LEU A 187 4.00 -9.45 -1.57
N GLN A 188 3.10 -8.98 -2.42
CA GLN A 188 2.65 -9.68 -3.62
C GLN A 188 2.78 -8.80 -4.87
N TYR A 189 3.11 -9.45 -5.99
CA TYR A 189 3.20 -8.85 -7.31
C TYR A 189 2.14 -9.44 -8.24
N LEU A 190 1.54 -8.59 -9.07
CA LEU A 190 0.58 -9.00 -10.08
C LEU A 190 1.31 -9.53 -11.32
N LEU A 191 0.97 -10.75 -11.74
CA LEU A 191 1.33 -11.33 -13.02
C LEU A 191 0.14 -11.28 -13.96
N THR A 192 0.32 -10.66 -15.13
CA THR A 192 -0.71 -10.56 -16.17
C THR A 192 -0.27 -11.35 -17.40
N GLY A 193 -1.15 -12.18 -17.94
CA GLY A 193 -0.93 -12.89 -19.19
C GLY A 193 -1.84 -12.35 -20.30
N VAL A 194 -1.29 -12.14 -21.48
CA VAL A 194 -1.99 -11.56 -22.64
C VAL A 194 -1.82 -12.47 -23.85
N ALA A 195 -2.90 -12.74 -24.58
CA ALA A 195 -2.83 -13.45 -25.86
C ALA A 195 -2.78 -12.44 -27.03
N ASN A 196 -1.85 -12.64 -27.97
CA ASN A 196 -1.73 -11.80 -29.16
C ASN A 196 -1.50 -12.63 -30.44
N PRO A 197 -2.39 -12.57 -31.44
CA PRO A 197 -3.68 -11.91 -31.38
C PRO A 197 -4.63 -12.64 -30.40
N PRO A 198 -5.66 -11.98 -29.85
CA PRO A 198 -6.57 -12.60 -28.88
C PRO A 198 -7.32 -13.83 -29.42
N GLU A 199 -7.60 -13.88 -30.72
CA GLU A 199 -8.20 -15.05 -31.38
C GLU A 199 -7.22 -16.22 -31.57
N GLY A 200 -5.92 -15.97 -31.45
CA GLY A 200 -4.88 -16.97 -31.66
C GLY A 200 -4.74 -17.97 -30.50
N GLY A 201 -5.26 -17.64 -29.32
CA GLY A 201 -5.24 -18.51 -28.16
C GLY A 201 -5.65 -17.81 -26.86
N THR A 202 -5.55 -18.53 -25.75
CA THR A 202 -5.82 -17.99 -24.41
C THR A 202 -4.60 -18.13 -23.52
N VAL A 203 -4.39 -17.17 -22.62
CA VAL A 203 -3.39 -17.25 -21.54
C VAL A 203 -4.10 -17.39 -20.20
N THR A 204 -3.65 -18.33 -19.37
CA THR A 204 -4.12 -18.56 -18.00
C THR A 204 -2.96 -18.56 -17.01
N GLY A 205 -3.25 -18.53 -15.70
CA GLY A 205 -2.21 -18.47 -14.65
C GLY A 205 -1.77 -17.06 -14.26
N GLY A 206 -2.47 -16.01 -14.74
CA GLY A 206 -2.29 -14.66 -14.19
C GLY A 206 -2.92 -14.53 -12.80
N GLY A 207 -2.45 -13.57 -12.01
CA GLY A 207 -2.94 -13.34 -10.65
C GLY A 207 -1.91 -12.69 -9.74
N TRP A 208 -2.24 -12.59 -8.46
CA TRP A 208 -1.33 -12.10 -7.42
C TRP A 208 -0.49 -13.24 -6.87
N TYR A 209 0.81 -13.03 -6.80
CA TYR A 209 1.78 -14.00 -6.32
C TYR A 209 2.68 -13.38 -5.26
N ASP A 210 3.07 -14.16 -4.25
CA ASP A 210 4.05 -13.74 -3.25
C ASP A 210 5.37 -13.32 -3.91
N ALA A 211 6.00 -12.30 -3.36
CA ALA A 211 7.32 -11.89 -3.81
C ALA A 211 8.31 -13.05 -3.65
N TYR A 212 9.22 -13.16 -4.62
CA TYR A 212 10.30 -14.15 -4.63
C TYR A 212 9.82 -15.61 -4.76
N VAL A 213 8.61 -15.83 -5.29
CA VAL A 213 8.14 -17.16 -5.69
C VAL A 213 8.09 -17.28 -7.21
N TYR A 214 8.08 -18.53 -7.69
CA TYR A 214 7.85 -18.82 -9.10
C TYR A 214 6.34 -18.94 -9.38
N ALA A 215 5.89 -18.27 -10.43
CA ALA A 215 4.53 -18.32 -10.96
C ALA A 215 4.55 -18.89 -12.39
N THR A 216 3.50 -19.59 -12.80
CA THR A 216 3.44 -20.23 -14.13
C THR A 216 2.27 -19.69 -14.92
N LEU A 217 2.54 -19.20 -16.13
CA LEU A 217 1.53 -18.93 -17.14
C LEU A 217 1.33 -20.15 -18.01
N ASN A 218 0.14 -20.30 -18.60
CA ASN A 218 -0.15 -21.32 -19.60
C ASN A 218 -0.80 -20.69 -20.82
N ALA A 219 -0.16 -20.83 -21.98
CA ALA A 219 -0.71 -20.48 -23.29
C ALA A 219 -1.36 -21.70 -23.93
N ILE A 220 -2.60 -21.54 -24.37
CA ILE A 220 -3.39 -22.56 -25.05
C ILE A 220 -3.73 -22.01 -26.45
N PRO A 221 -3.05 -22.47 -27.51
CA PRO A 221 -3.36 -22.05 -28.88
C PRO A 221 -4.80 -22.43 -29.27
N ALA A 222 -5.47 -21.55 -29.99
CA ALA A 222 -6.75 -21.85 -30.63
C ALA A 222 -6.56 -22.85 -31.79
N ALA A 223 -7.66 -23.48 -32.22
CA ALA A 223 -7.62 -24.38 -33.37
C ALA A 223 -7.06 -23.66 -34.61
N GLY A 224 -6.06 -24.27 -35.25
CA GLY A 224 -5.38 -23.69 -36.42
C GLY A 224 -4.25 -22.71 -36.10
N TYR A 225 -3.89 -22.52 -34.82
CA TYR A 225 -2.76 -21.69 -34.38
C TYR A 225 -1.71 -22.52 -33.63
N HIS A 226 -0.51 -21.97 -33.50
CA HIS A 226 0.52 -22.41 -32.56
C HIS A 226 1.11 -21.20 -31.83
N LEU A 227 1.67 -21.46 -30.64
CA LEU A 227 2.44 -20.48 -29.91
C LEU A 227 3.79 -20.28 -30.59
N VAL A 228 4.16 -19.03 -30.87
CA VAL A 228 5.45 -18.63 -31.44
C VAL A 228 6.43 -18.36 -30.30
N ASP A 229 6.12 -17.35 -29.49
CA ASP A 229 6.97 -16.89 -28.40
C ASP A 229 6.17 -16.22 -27.29
N TRP A 230 6.91 -15.80 -26.27
CA TRP A 230 6.42 -14.92 -25.23
C TRP A 230 7.25 -13.64 -25.18
N SER A 231 6.61 -12.50 -24.94
CA SER A 231 7.28 -11.22 -24.79
C SER A 231 6.64 -10.41 -23.66
N PRO A 232 7.41 -9.95 -22.66
CA PRO A 232 8.84 -10.13 -22.47
C PRO A 232 9.22 -11.39 -21.64
N ILE A 233 9.46 -12.56 -22.24
CA ILE A 233 9.98 -13.71 -21.48
C ILE A 233 11.45 -13.96 -21.79
N GLY A 234 12.31 -13.63 -20.84
CA GLY A 234 13.76 -13.52 -21.04
C GLY A 234 14.52 -14.83 -21.24
N SER A 235 14.03 -15.96 -20.70
CA SER A 235 14.81 -17.22 -20.62
C SER A 235 14.08 -18.51 -21.04
N ALA A 236 12.79 -18.44 -21.40
CA ALA A 236 12.07 -19.63 -21.86
C ALA A 236 12.36 -19.91 -23.35
N PRO A 237 12.57 -21.17 -23.77
CA PRO A 237 12.69 -21.51 -25.18
C PRO A 237 11.44 -21.10 -25.98
N PRO A 238 11.58 -20.68 -27.25
CA PRO A 238 10.43 -20.45 -28.14
C PRO A 238 9.48 -21.66 -28.18
N GLY A 239 8.18 -21.39 -28.24
CA GLY A 239 7.14 -22.44 -28.20
C GLY A 239 6.85 -23.04 -26.81
N THR A 240 7.48 -22.56 -25.74
CA THR A 240 7.16 -23.01 -24.36
C THR A 240 5.75 -22.59 -23.97
N THR A 241 4.81 -23.53 -23.87
CA THR A 241 3.41 -23.24 -23.50
C THR A 241 3.24 -22.89 -22.03
N SER A 242 4.18 -23.30 -21.16
CA SER A 242 4.09 -23.14 -19.71
C SER A 242 5.34 -22.51 -19.11
N PRO A 243 5.63 -21.22 -19.39
CA PRO A 243 6.79 -20.55 -18.83
C PRO A 243 6.63 -20.27 -17.34
N SER A 244 7.76 -20.29 -16.61
CA SER A 244 7.84 -19.97 -15.19
C SER A 244 8.53 -18.62 -14.98
N MET A 245 7.92 -17.76 -14.18
CA MET A 245 8.35 -16.39 -13.91
C MET A 245 8.73 -16.23 -12.45
N TYR A 246 9.87 -15.60 -12.17
CA TYR A 246 10.28 -15.29 -10.81
C TYR A 246 9.77 -13.90 -10.41
N MET A 247 8.89 -13.86 -9.42
CA MET A 247 8.12 -12.66 -9.07
C MET A 247 8.94 -11.68 -8.23
N THR A 248 9.69 -10.79 -8.87
CA THR A 248 10.48 -9.72 -8.21
C THR A 248 9.89 -8.32 -8.43
N TYR A 249 8.94 -8.18 -9.34
CA TYR A 249 8.17 -6.97 -9.64
C TYR A 249 6.88 -7.36 -10.39
N PRO A 250 5.90 -6.45 -10.56
CA PRO A 250 4.70 -6.73 -11.35
C PRO A 250 5.04 -6.96 -12.82
N GLN A 251 4.53 -8.03 -13.41
CA GLN A 251 4.90 -8.46 -14.77
C GLN A 251 3.68 -8.61 -15.67
N THR A 252 3.86 -8.29 -16.95
CA THR A 252 2.87 -8.53 -18.00
C THR A 252 3.55 -9.26 -19.14
N GLU A 253 3.09 -10.48 -19.43
CA GLU A 253 3.65 -11.37 -20.43
C GLU A 253 2.67 -11.61 -21.57
N THR A 254 3.12 -11.42 -22.81
CA THR A 254 2.31 -11.59 -24.02
C THR A 254 2.71 -12.87 -24.73
N ALA A 255 1.78 -13.82 -24.88
CA ALA A 255 1.92 -14.99 -25.73
C ALA A 255 1.59 -14.62 -27.19
N THR A 256 2.55 -14.73 -28.09
CA THR A 256 2.35 -14.49 -29.52
C THR A 256 1.93 -15.79 -30.20
N PHE A 257 0.79 -15.78 -30.89
CA PHE A 257 0.28 -16.91 -31.65
C PHE A 257 0.34 -16.62 -33.16
N ALA A 258 0.60 -17.66 -33.95
CA ALA A 258 0.54 -17.60 -35.41
C ALA A 258 -0.29 -18.76 -35.99
N PRO A 259 -0.96 -18.56 -37.14
CA PRO A 259 -1.65 -19.64 -37.84
C PRO A 259 -0.68 -20.77 -38.20
N ASN A 260 -1.14 -22.01 -38.12
CA ASN A 260 -0.42 -23.17 -38.61
C ASN A 260 -0.30 -23.07 -40.14
N THR A 261 0.91 -23.17 -40.66
CA THR A 261 1.10 -23.27 -42.11
C THR A 261 0.64 -24.65 -42.56
N THR A 262 -0.52 -24.69 -43.24
CA THR A 262 -0.87 -25.87 -44.01
C THR A 262 0.16 -25.98 -45.12
N GLY A 263 0.98 -27.04 -45.09
CA GLY A 263 1.82 -27.37 -46.22
C GLY A 263 0.93 -27.62 -47.43
N LEU A 264 0.71 -26.61 -48.27
CA LEU A 264 0.53 -26.87 -49.68
C LEU A 264 1.84 -27.48 -50.12
N GLY A 265 1.88 -28.81 -50.18
CA GLY A 265 2.99 -29.53 -50.76
C GLY A 265 3.23 -28.98 -52.15
N THR A 266 4.25 -28.13 -52.30
CA THR A 266 4.86 -27.92 -53.60
C THR A 266 5.59 -29.21 -53.90
N THR A 267 4.86 -30.15 -54.49
CA THR A 267 5.47 -31.20 -55.29
C THR A 267 6.33 -30.48 -56.32
N TRP A 268 7.64 -30.44 -56.07
CA TRP A 268 8.63 -30.17 -57.09
C TRP A 268 8.51 -31.30 -58.11
N ALA A 269 7.60 -31.16 -59.07
CA ALA A 269 7.62 -31.94 -60.28
C ALA A 269 8.88 -31.51 -61.04
N MET A 270 10.00 -32.20 -60.80
CA MET A 270 11.10 -32.21 -61.75
C MET A 270 10.54 -32.71 -63.09
N ARG A 271 10.30 -31.80 -64.04
CA ARG A 271 10.26 -32.19 -65.44
C ARG A 271 11.70 -32.58 -65.83
N ARG A 272 11.94 -33.88 -65.96
CA ARG A 272 13.12 -34.39 -66.69
C ARG A 272 12.86 -34.27 -68.19
N SER A 273 13.37 -33.20 -68.79
CA SER A 273 13.73 -33.05 -70.21
C SER A 273 14.36 -31.65 -70.29
N ASP A 274 15.66 -31.45 -70.49
CA ASP A 274 16.50 -32.03 -71.52
C ASP A 274 17.95 -32.18 -71.05
N CYS A 275 18.50 -33.38 -71.20
CA CYS A 275 19.93 -33.59 -71.37
C CYS A 275 20.10 -34.21 -72.75
N LEU A 276 20.35 -33.37 -73.76
CA LEU A 276 20.92 -33.80 -75.04
C LEU A 276 22.27 -33.12 -75.21
N MET A 277 23.28 -33.87 -74.77
CA MET A 277 24.60 -34.03 -75.38
C MET A 277 24.90 -33.16 -76.60
N ARG A 278 25.97 -32.35 -76.50
CA ARG A 278 27.08 -32.40 -77.47
C ARG A 278 28.34 -31.78 -76.88
N ALA A 279 29.31 -32.65 -76.63
CA ALA A 279 30.72 -32.30 -76.56
C ALA A 279 31.39 -32.67 -77.89
N GLU A 280 32.39 -31.86 -78.24
CA GLU A 280 33.52 -32.06 -79.14
C GLU A 280 33.40 -31.87 -80.67
N GLY A 281 34.34 -31.04 -81.15
CA GLY A 281 34.81 -30.89 -82.52
C GLY A 281 35.98 -29.91 -82.55
N ARG A 282 37.19 -30.47 -82.68
CA ARG A 282 38.55 -29.88 -82.80
C ARG A 282 38.68 -28.45 -83.32
#